data_AF-A0A6L5YY11-F1
#
_entry.id   AF-A0A6L5YY11-F1
#
_cell.length_a   1.000
_cell.length_b   1.000
_cell.length_c   1.000
_cell.angle_alpha   90.00
_cell.angle_beta   90.00
_cell.angle_gamma   90.00
#
_symmetry.space_group_name_H-M   'P 1'
#
loop_
_entity.id
_entity.type
_entity.pdbx_description
1 polymer ?
#
loop_
_entity_poly.entity_id
_entity_poly.type
_entity_poly.pdbx_seq_one_letter_code
_entity_poly.pdbx_strand_id
1 'polypeptide(L)'
;MEHRPVTEIGVSAFVAAICAVFFVQASRLPPGSFEPLGSGPVPKWTAAIVILCCIAVMARGILRLRAAGGLAASAREEFTGGRPGGAVLMLAGSVLYVALLHFKVASFGIVTFVFLTLLIWALEGLRPAVLLPALVTAAVAAFGAEYLFTNVFTVDLPE
;
A
#
# COMPACT_ATOMS: atom_id res chain seq x y z
N MET A 1 3.78 -3.61 -20.63
CA MET A 1 3.99 -4.06 -19.24
C MET A 1 5.09 -5.10 -19.27
N GLU A 2 6.32 -4.74 -18.89
CA GLU A 2 7.39 -5.72 -18.66
C GLU A 2 6.94 -6.62 -17.51
N HIS A 3 6.75 -7.91 -17.81
CA HIS A 3 6.29 -8.88 -16.82
C HIS A 3 7.50 -9.41 -16.08
N ARG A 4 7.54 -9.13 -14.78
CA ARG A 4 8.68 -9.39 -13.91
C ARG A 4 8.34 -10.52 -12.95
N PRO A 5 8.40 -11.81 -13.38
CA PRO A 5 7.83 -12.92 -12.63
C PRO A 5 8.42 -13.06 -11.23
N VAL A 6 9.69 -12.71 -11.01
CA VAL A 6 10.33 -12.80 -9.69
C VAL A 6 9.79 -11.71 -8.76
N THR A 7 9.65 -10.49 -9.26
CA THR A 7 9.08 -9.36 -8.50
C THR A 7 7.60 -9.58 -8.21
N GLU A 8 6.83 -10.12 -9.16
CA GLU A 8 5.42 -10.48 -8.96
C GLU A 8 5.25 -11.51 -7.85
N ILE A 9 6.06 -12.57 -7.83
CA ILE A 9 6.04 -13.59 -6.77
C ILE A 9 6.45 -12.98 -5.43
N GLY A 10 7.53 -12.19 -5.40
CA GLY A 10 8.04 -11.58 -4.17
C GLY A 10 7.04 -10.60 -3.54
N VAL A 11 6.46 -9.70 -4.34
CA VAL A 11 5.43 -8.75 -3.87
C VAL A 11 4.18 -9.49 -3.43
N SER A 12 3.72 -10.50 -4.19
CA SER A 12 2.54 -11.29 -3.82
C SER A 12 2.75 -12.05 -2.52
N ALA A 13 3.94 -12.61 -2.29
CA ALA A 13 4.29 -13.29 -1.04
C ALA A 13 4.29 -12.31 0.14
N PHE A 14 4.88 -11.12 -0.04
CA PHE A 14 4.91 -10.09 0.99
C PHE A 14 3.51 -9.58 1.36
N VAL A 15 2.67 -9.29 0.36
CA VAL A 15 1.28 -8.88 0.58
C VAL A 15 0.48 -10.00 1.27
N ALA A 16 0.65 -11.25 0.85
CA ALA A 16 0.01 -12.39 1.51
C ALA A 16 0.41 -12.53 2.98
N ALA A 17 1.69 -12.30 3.31
CA ALA A 17 2.17 -12.32 4.68
C ALA A 17 1.53 -11.22 5.55
N ILE A 18 1.44 -9.98 5.04
CA ILE A 18 0.74 -8.90 5.73
C ILE A 18 -0.73 -9.27 5.96
N CYS A 19 -1.43 -9.72 4.91
CA CYS A 19 -2.83 -10.12 5.03
C CYS A 19 -3.03 -11.28 6.02
N ALA A 20 -2.08 -12.22 6.11
CA ALA A 20 -2.13 -13.29 7.11
C ALA A 20 -2.05 -12.73 8.54
N VAL A 21 -1.18 -11.74 8.79
CA VAL A 21 -1.14 -11.04 10.08
C VAL A 21 -2.48 -10.39 10.38
N PHE A 22 -3.06 -9.64 9.43
CA PHE A 22 -4.38 -9.03 9.61
C PHE A 22 -5.47 -10.06 9.88
N PHE A 23 -5.45 -11.21 9.20
CA PHE A 23 -6.42 -12.28 9.41
C PHE A 23 -6.33 -12.87 10.82
N VAL A 24 -5.11 -13.06 11.34
CA VAL A 24 -4.89 -13.54 12.71
C VAL A 24 -5.40 -12.51 13.72
N GLN A 25 -5.08 -11.23 13.52
CA GLN A 25 -5.53 -10.16 14.42
C GLN A 25 -7.05 -10.02 14.38
N ALA A 26 -7.67 -10.01 13.20
CA ALA A 26 -9.12 -9.98 13.01
C ALA A 26 -9.83 -11.16 13.67
N SER A 27 -9.19 -12.34 13.70
CA SER A 27 -9.75 -13.55 14.34
C SER A 27 -9.66 -13.52 15.88
N ARG A 28 -8.85 -12.62 16.45
CA ARG A 28 -8.71 -12.44 17.90
C ARG A 28 -9.63 -11.34 18.46
N LEU A 29 -10.36 -10.62 17.60
CA LEU A 29 -11.30 -9.60 18.06
C LEU A 29 -12.51 -10.27 18.76
N PRO A 30 -12.87 -9.84 19.98
CA PRO A 30 -14.07 -10.33 20.64
C PRO A 30 -15.32 -9.94 19.82
N PRO A 31 -16.38 -10.77 19.84
CA PRO A 31 -17.63 -10.44 19.17
C PRO A 31 -18.20 -9.15 19.76
N GLY A 32 -18.58 -8.20 18.91
CA GLY A 32 -19.18 -6.94 19.34
C GLY A 32 -20.56 -7.18 19.95
N SER A 33 -20.87 -6.52 21.08
CA SER A 33 -22.19 -6.63 21.73
C SER A 33 -23.36 -6.09 20.88
N PHE A 34 -23.08 -5.27 19.86
CA PHE A 34 -24.10 -4.53 19.10
C PHE A 34 -24.15 -4.85 17.61
N GLU A 35 -23.20 -5.62 17.07
CA GLU A 35 -23.27 -6.15 15.70
C GLU A 35 -23.46 -7.68 15.73
N PRO A 36 -24.53 -8.24 15.14
CA PRO A 36 -24.74 -9.69 15.10
C PRO A 36 -23.64 -10.45 14.34
N LEU A 37 -22.81 -9.73 13.57
CA LEU A 37 -21.66 -10.26 12.86
C LEU A 37 -20.32 -9.92 13.57
N GLY A 38 -20.29 -8.95 14.49
CA GLY A 38 -19.05 -8.39 15.06
C GLY A 38 -18.24 -7.55 14.06
N SER A 39 -17.21 -6.84 14.52
CA SER A 39 -16.33 -6.00 13.67
C SER A 39 -15.25 -6.80 12.93
N GLY A 40 -15.05 -8.07 13.28
CA GLY A 40 -14.04 -8.97 12.72
C GLY A 40 -14.31 -9.58 11.32
N PRO A 41 -15.54 -9.85 10.86
CA PRO A 41 -15.77 -10.60 9.62
C PRO A 41 -15.34 -9.87 8.36
N VAL A 42 -15.56 -8.55 8.28
CA VAL A 42 -15.22 -7.79 7.07
C VAL A 42 -13.71 -7.82 6.81
N PRO A 43 -12.83 -7.43 7.76
CA PRO A 43 -11.38 -7.56 7.58
C PRO A 43 -10.94 -9.00 7.30
N LYS A 44 -11.58 -9.99 7.94
CA LYS A 44 -11.26 -11.41 7.80
C LYS A 44 -11.52 -11.92 6.38
N TRP A 45 -12.67 -11.62 5.80
CA TRP A 45 -13.02 -12.04 4.44
C TRP A 45 -12.20 -11.29 3.39
N THR A 46 -11.98 -9.99 3.57
CA THR A 46 -11.11 -9.23 2.67
C THR A 46 -9.70 -9.80 2.66
N ALA A 47 -9.11 -10.07 3.83
CA ALA A 47 -7.79 -10.69 3.92
C ALA A 47 -7.75 -12.07 3.25
N ALA A 48 -8.78 -12.91 3.46
CA ALA A 48 -8.85 -14.24 2.84
C ALA A 48 -8.88 -14.18 1.30
N ILE A 49 -9.68 -13.27 0.73
CA ILE A 49 -9.77 -13.09 -0.73
C ILE A 49 -8.44 -12.61 -1.29
N VAL A 50 -7.79 -11.64 -0.64
CA VAL A 50 -6.49 -11.12 -1.09
C VAL A 50 -5.42 -12.22 -1.03
N ILE A 51 -5.37 -13.01 0.04
CA ILE A 51 -4.45 -14.15 0.15
C ILE A 51 -4.67 -15.15 -1.00
N LEU A 52 -5.93 -15.48 -1.31
CA LEU A 52 -6.26 -16.39 -2.41
C LEU A 52 -5.77 -15.85 -3.75
N CYS A 53 -6.01 -14.57 -4.03
CA CYS A 53 -5.51 -13.90 -5.24
C CYS A 53 -3.99 -13.91 -5.31
N CYS A 54 -3.29 -13.61 -4.21
CA CYS A 54 -1.83 -13.66 -4.15
C CYS A 54 -1.28 -15.06 -4.42
N ILE A 55 -1.92 -16.11 -3.89
CA ILE A 55 -1.56 -17.52 -4.18
C ILE A 55 -1.74 -17.82 -5.67
N ALA A 56 -2.85 -17.39 -6.28
CA ALA A 56 -3.09 -17.60 -7.71
C ALA A 56 -2.04 -16.89 -8.58
N VAL A 57 -1.65 -15.67 -8.22
CA VAL A 57 -0.58 -14.92 -8.91
C VAL A 57 0.78 -15.61 -8.72
N MET A 58 1.12 -16.02 -7.50
CA MET A 58 2.36 -16.76 -7.22
C MET A 58 2.44 -18.07 -8.02
N ALA A 59 1.35 -18.85 -8.06
CA ALA A 59 1.31 -20.10 -8.82
C ALA A 59 1.56 -19.86 -10.32
N ARG A 60 0.92 -18.82 -10.89
CA ARG A 60 1.15 -18.43 -12.29
C ARG A 60 2.60 -17.98 -12.53
N GLY A 61 3.17 -17.20 -11.61
CA GLY A 61 4.57 -16.76 -11.66
C GLY A 61 5.54 -17.95 -11.64
N ILE A 62 5.33 -18.90 -10.72
CA ILE A 62 6.18 -20.10 -10.58
C ILE A 62 6.11 -20.98 -11.84
N LEU A 63 4.91 -21.20 -12.38
CA LEU A 63 4.72 -21.98 -13.61
C LEU A 63 5.47 -21.34 -14.80
N ARG A 64 5.42 -20.02 -14.93
CA ARG A 64 6.16 -19.27 -15.95
C ARG A 64 7.68 -19.36 -15.75
N LEU A 65 8.14 -19.26 -14.51
CA LEU A 65 9.56 -19.32 -14.16
C LEU A 65 10.15 -20.72 -14.44
N ARG A 66 9.34 -21.77 -14.24
CA ARG A 66 9.68 -23.15 -14.64
C ARG A 66 9.72 -23.31 -16.16
N ALA A 67 8.80 -22.68 -16.89
CA ALA A 67 8.78 -22.72 -18.36
C ALA A 67 9.93 -21.93 -19.00
N ALA A 68 10.42 -20.87 -18.35
CA ALA A 68 11.48 -19.99 -18.85
C ALA A 68 12.93 -20.46 -18.55
N GLY A 69 13.12 -21.66 -18.00
CA GLY A 69 14.46 -22.26 -17.85
C GLY A 69 15.23 -21.91 -16.59
N GLY A 70 14.61 -21.30 -15.57
CA GLY A 70 15.14 -21.25 -14.20
C GLY A 70 15.25 -19.86 -13.55
N LEU A 71 15.21 -19.85 -12.21
CA LEU A 71 15.20 -18.66 -11.33
C LEU A 71 16.38 -17.71 -11.55
N ALA A 72 17.58 -18.23 -11.79
CA ALA A 72 18.82 -17.45 -11.78
C ALA A 72 18.99 -16.56 -13.03
N ALA A 73 18.53 -17.02 -14.20
CA ALA A 73 18.60 -16.25 -15.44
C ALA A 73 17.57 -15.11 -15.43
N SER A 74 16.32 -15.42 -15.07
CA SER A 74 15.24 -14.42 -14.99
C SER A 74 15.50 -13.37 -13.91
N ALA A 75 16.01 -13.76 -12.73
CA ALA A 75 16.32 -12.79 -11.67
C ALA A 75 17.43 -11.80 -12.08
N ARG A 76 18.40 -12.22 -12.89
CA ARG A 76 19.51 -11.35 -13.30
C ARG A 76 19.05 -10.28 -14.28
N GLU A 77 18.23 -10.62 -15.26
CA GLU A 77 17.62 -9.63 -16.18
C GLU A 77 16.68 -8.67 -15.44
N GLU A 78 15.90 -9.18 -14.48
CA GLU A 78 14.92 -8.44 -13.68
C GLU A 78 15.55 -7.26 -12.92
N PHE A 79 16.68 -7.50 -12.26
CA PHE A 79 17.31 -6.51 -11.37
C PHE A 79 18.32 -5.59 -12.09
N THR A 80 18.66 -5.87 -13.35
CA THR A 80 19.63 -5.05 -14.10
C THR A 80 19.05 -3.80 -14.78
N GLY A 81 17.73 -3.71 -14.99
CA GLY A 81 17.12 -2.66 -15.82
C GLY A 81 16.37 -1.54 -15.10
N GLY A 82 16.09 -1.65 -13.80
CA GLY A 82 15.24 -0.68 -13.08
C GLY A 82 16.05 0.47 -12.46
N ARG A 83 15.57 1.71 -12.55
CA ARG A 83 16.07 2.83 -11.72
C ARG A 83 15.48 2.68 -10.31
N PRO A 84 16.21 2.17 -9.29
CA PRO A 84 15.63 1.85 -7.98
C PRO A 84 15.22 3.10 -7.19
N GLY A 85 15.63 4.29 -7.62
CA GLY A 85 15.42 5.55 -6.90
C GLY A 85 13.94 5.86 -6.61
N GLY A 86 13.04 5.57 -7.55
CA GLY A 86 11.60 5.81 -7.35
C GLY A 86 11.03 4.91 -6.25
N ALA A 87 11.33 3.61 -6.29
CA ALA A 87 10.86 2.66 -5.29
C ALA A 87 11.43 2.95 -3.88
N VAL A 88 12.72 3.31 -3.80
CA VAL A 88 13.36 3.69 -2.54
C VAL A 88 12.74 4.98 -1.99
N LEU A 89 12.49 5.98 -2.83
CA LEU A 89 11.87 7.24 -2.42
C LEU A 89 10.42 7.04 -1.96
N MET A 90 9.64 6.21 -2.65
CA MET A 90 8.28 5.86 -2.20
C MET A 90 8.30 5.14 -0.84
N LEU A 91 9.19 4.16 -0.66
CA LEU A 91 9.32 3.43 0.60
C LEU A 91 9.74 4.38 1.74
N ALA A 92 10.81 5.14 1.53
CA ALA A 92 11.33 6.07 2.53
C ALA A 92 10.30 7.16 2.87
N GLY A 93 9.62 7.71 1.87
CA GLY A 93 8.54 8.69 2.05
C GLY A 93 7.37 8.11 2.84
N SER A 94 6.99 6.86 2.57
CA SER A 94 5.89 6.19 3.29
C SER A 94 6.25 5.94 4.76
N VAL A 95 7.47 5.49 5.04
CA VAL A 95 7.96 5.31 6.42
C VAL A 95 8.02 6.64 7.16
N LEU A 96 8.52 7.70 6.49
CA LEU A 96 8.57 9.04 7.06
C LEU A 96 7.17 9.59 7.37
N TYR A 97 6.21 9.39 6.46
CA TYR A 97 4.81 9.79 6.65
C TYR A 97 4.21 9.13 7.91
N VAL A 98 4.37 7.81 8.04
CA VAL A 98 3.88 7.07 9.23
C VAL A 98 4.57 7.58 10.51
N ALA A 99 5.88 7.84 10.46
CA ALA A 99 6.60 8.38 11.61
C ALA A 99 6.09 9.78 12.00
N LEU A 100 5.89 10.68 11.03
CA LEU A 100 5.37 12.04 11.29
C LEU A 100 3.99 12.03 11.95
N LEU A 101 3.10 11.13 11.50
CA LEU A 101 1.80 10.94 12.13
C LEU A 101 1.92 10.34 13.53
N HIS A 102 2.83 9.38 13.73
CA HIS A 102 3.03 8.75 15.03
C HIS A 102 3.53 9.75 16.09
N PHE A 103 4.45 10.64 15.71
CA PHE A 103 4.97 11.68 16.58
C PHE A 103 4.07 12.92 16.70
N LYS A 104 2.91 12.94 16.00
CA LYS A 104 1.97 14.07 15.99
C LYS A 104 2.66 15.42 15.73
N VAL A 105 3.55 15.45 14.76
CA VAL A 105 4.38 16.65 14.48
C VAL A 105 3.52 17.79 13.89
N ALA A 106 2.46 17.44 13.15
CA ALA A 106 1.52 18.37 12.54
C ALA A 106 0.19 17.66 12.26
N SER A 107 -0.84 18.44 11.91
CA SER A 107 -2.17 17.92 11.60
C SER A 107 -2.17 16.93 10.44
N PHE A 108 -3.04 15.92 10.54
CA PHE A 108 -3.19 14.88 9.53
C PHE A 108 -3.36 15.45 8.12
N GLY A 109 -4.18 16.49 7.94
CA GLY A 109 -4.41 17.12 6.63
C GLY A 109 -3.13 17.64 5.99
N ILE A 110 -2.31 18.37 6.75
CA ILE A 110 -1.06 18.98 6.25
C ILE A 110 -0.04 17.89 5.92
N VAL A 111 0.16 16.93 6.81
CA VAL A 111 1.15 15.85 6.63
C VAL A 111 0.78 14.99 5.42
N THR A 112 -0.50 14.65 5.26
CA THR A 112 -1.00 13.85 4.14
C THR A 112 -0.93 14.63 2.83
N PHE A 113 -1.26 15.92 2.83
CA PHE A 113 -1.18 16.77 1.66
C PHE A 113 0.26 16.87 1.12
N VAL A 114 1.22 17.16 1.99
CA VAL A 114 2.65 17.25 1.63
C VAL A 114 3.15 15.90 1.13
N PHE A 115 2.82 14.82 1.84
CA PHE A 115 3.23 13.47 1.44
C PHE A 115 2.70 13.10 0.05
N LEU A 116 1.38 13.24 -0.20
CA LEU A 116 0.78 12.91 -1.48
C LEU A 116 1.31 13.78 -2.63
N THR A 117 1.48 15.09 -2.38
CA THR A 117 2.03 16.01 -3.39
C THR A 117 3.45 15.59 -3.78
N LEU A 118 4.32 15.34 -2.80
CA LEU A 118 5.69 14.91 -3.05
C LEU A 118 5.74 13.52 -3.70
N LEU A 119 4.87 12.61 -3.29
CA LEU A 119 4.81 11.25 -3.84
C LEU A 119 4.41 11.27 -5.32
N ILE A 120 3.32 11.96 -5.66
CA ILE A 120 2.84 12.08 -7.04
C ILE A 120 3.88 12.79 -7.90
N TRP A 121 4.45 13.89 -7.39
CA TRP A 121 5.45 14.66 -8.13
C TRP A 121 6.74 13.86 -8.36
N ALA A 122 7.19 13.09 -7.37
CA ALA A 122 8.36 12.23 -7.50
C ALA A 122 8.12 11.04 -8.45
N LEU A 123 6.91 10.46 -8.43
CA LEU A 123 6.54 9.36 -9.32
C LEU A 123 6.56 9.78 -10.79
N GLU A 124 6.16 11.03 -11.08
CA GLU A 124 6.17 11.58 -12.44
C GLU A 124 7.52 12.18 -12.87
N GLY A 125 8.57 11.97 -12.10
CA GLY A 125 9.93 12.42 -12.41
C GLY A 125 10.17 13.92 -12.17
N LEU A 126 9.52 14.50 -11.16
CA LEU A 126 9.69 15.91 -10.74
C LEU A 126 9.37 16.92 -11.84
N ARG A 127 8.47 16.58 -12.77
CA ARG A 127 8.07 17.46 -13.86
C ARG A 127 7.16 18.57 -13.34
N PRO A 128 7.47 19.85 -13.58
CA PRO A 128 6.69 20.96 -13.02
C PRO A 128 5.25 21.01 -13.58
N ALA A 129 5.02 20.48 -14.78
CA ALA A 129 3.69 20.39 -15.40
C ALA A 129 2.71 19.51 -14.59
N VAL A 130 3.22 18.61 -13.75
CA VAL A 130 2.43 17.65 -12.98
C VAL A 130 2.18 18.17 -11.56
N LEU A 131 2.88 19.23 -11.16
CA LEU A 131 2.76 19.80 -9.82
C LEU A 131 1.34 20.29 -9.56
N LEU A 132 0.71 20.96 -10.54
CA LEU A 132 -0.64 21.49 -10.39
C LEU A 132 -1.70 20.37 -10.19
N PRO A 133 -1.78 19.32 -11.05
CA PRO A 133 -2.71 18.22 -10.80
C PRO A 133 -2.36 17.41 -9.54
N ALA A 134 -1.07 17.25 -9.21
CA ALA A 134 -0.65 16.61 -7.96
C ALA A 134 -1.15 17.37 -6.72
N LEU A 135 -1.05 18.70 -6.73
CA LEU A 135 -1.47 19.56 -5.63
C LEU A 135 -2.98 19.53 -5.46
N VAL A 136 -3.74 19.60 -6.56
CA VAL A 136 -5.22 19.51 -6.51
C VAL A 136 -5.67 18.15 -5.99
N THR A 137 -5.12 17.06 -6.52
CA THR A 137 -5.48 15.70 -6.09
C THR A 137 -5.08 15.44 -4.64
N ALA A 138 -3.90 15.87 -4.21
CA ALA A 138 -3.46 15.77 -2.83
C ALA A 138 -4.34 16.59 -1.87
N ALA A 139 -4.75 17.81 -2.25
CA ALA A 139 -5.61 18.64 -1.42
C ALA A 139 -6.98 18.00 -1.22
N VAL A 140 -7.62 17.58 -2.31
CA VAL A 140 -8.93 16.93 -2.26
C VAL A 140 -8.86 15.63 -1.44
N ALA A 141 -7.82 14.82 -1.64
CA ALA A 141 -7.66 13.57 -0.90
C ALA A 141 -7.38 13.80 0.59
N ALA A 142 -6.45 14.70 0.93
CA ALA A 142 -6.03 14.93 2.31
C ALA A 142 -7.13 15.61 3.14
N PHE A 143 -7.60 16.78 2.69
CA PHE A 143 -8.63 17.53 3.42
C PHE A 143 -10.02 16.88 3.31
N GLY A 144 -10.31 16.20 2.20
CA GLY A 144 -11.53 15.42 2.06
C GLY A 144 -11.57 14.25 3.04
N ALA A 145 -10.45 13.54 3.21
CA ALA A 145 -10.34 12.48 4.21
C ALA A 145 -10.46 13.03 5.63
N GLU A 146 -9.73 14.11 5.96
CA GLU A 146 -9.81 14.78 7.26
C GLU A 146 -11.25 15.21 7.58
N TYR A 147 -11.94 15.87 6.64
CA TYR A 147 -13.32 16.29 6.81
C TYR A 147 -14.26 15.11 7.08
N LEU A 148 -14.11 14.03 6.31
CA LEU A 148 -14.93 12.84 6.45
C LEU A 148 -14.74 12.19 7.83
N PHE A 149 -13.50 12.05 8.29
CA PHE A 149 -13.25 11.45 9.59
C PHE A 149 -13.71 12.33 10.76
N THR A 150 -13.41 13.63 10.74
CA THR A 150 -13.77 14.52 11.85
C THR A 150 -15.27 14.81 11.89
N ASN A 151 -15.89 15.09 10.74
CA ASN A 151 -17.29 15.57 10.70
C ASN A 151 -18.31 14.47 10.42
N VAL A 152 -17.96 13.41 9.67
CA VAL A 152 -18.90 12.33 9.35
C VAL A 152 -18.75 11.16 10.31
N PHE A 153 -17.50 10.76 10.60
CA PHE A 153 -17.23 9.61 11.47
C PHE A 153 -16.98 9.97 12.94
N THR A 154 -16.84 11.25 13.27
CA THR A 154 -16.56 11.74 14.63
C THR A 154 -15.36 11.02 15.27
N VAL A 155 -14.33 10.78 14.46
CA VAL A 155 -13.05 10.19 14.89
C VAL A 155 -12.03 11.31 14.93
N ASP A 156 -11.46 11.57 16.12
CA ASP A 156 -10.40 12.55 16.27
C ASP A 156 -9.11 12.06 15.61
N LEU A 157 -8.61 12.83 14.65
CA LEU A 157 -7.28 12.62 14.07
C LEU A 157 -6.22 13.38 14.85
N PRO A 158 -4.93 12.99 14.72
CA PRO A 158 -3.86 13.81 15.25
C PRO A 158 -3.89 15.20 14.61
N GLU A 159 -4.21 16.20 15.43
CA GLU A 159 -4.10 17.63 15.13
C GLU A 159 -2.74 18.19 15.53
#